data_AF-G7GGK2-F1
#
_entry.id   AF-G7GGK2-F1
#
_cell.length_a   1.000
_cell.length_b   1.000
_cell.length_c   1.000
_cell.angle_alpha   90.00
_cell.angle_beta   90.00
_cell.angle_gamma   90.00
#
_symmetry.space_group_name_H-M   'P 1'
#
loop_
_entity.id
_entity.type
_entity.pdbx_description
1 polymer ?
#
loop_
_entity_poly.entity_id
_entity_poly.type
_entity_poly.pdbx_seq_one_letter_code
_entity_poly.pdbx_strand_id
1 'polypeptide(L)'
;MNHSFKWQGRNDGEGEAHLRLHQVVNTSQHPSYALIGFSSDEGVKRNKGRIGAADAPDMIRAQLANLPVHQSISIVDLGTVVCDQGQLEQAQTELADCVERTLQQGIKPVVLGGGHEVAFGSFSGLFQYIRNNEPNAKIGIINFDAHFDLREAEQVTSGTPFLNAAKLSEQHQQDFHYLCIGVAKHSNTKVLFETADRLNCEYIYDQQLHLLNIDHLNKKLTVL
;
A
#
# COMPACT_ATOMS: atom_id res chain seq x y z
N MET A 1 7.79 11.95 13.04
CA MET A 1 7.32 12.41 11.72
C MET A 1 7.61 13.90 11.62
N ASN A 2 8.71 14.30 10.97
CA ASN A 2 9.13 15.71 10.87
C ASN A 2 9.00 16.29 9.45
N HIS A 3 8.47 15.52 8.49
CA HIS A 3 8.22 16.02 7.13
C HIS A 3 6.74 16.35 6.95
N SER A 4 6.43 17.65 6.87
CA SER A 4 5.08 18.19 6.66
C SER A 4 5.00 18.75 5.25
N PHE A 5 4.17 18.14 4.41
CA PHE A 5 3.92 18.61 3.05
C PHE A 5 2.99 19.84 3.07
N LYS A 6 3.36 20.89 2.33
CA LYS A 6 2.52 22.09 2.20
C LYS A 6 1.48 21.90 1.09
N TRP A 7 0.25 21.64 1.49
CA TRP A 7 -0.89 21.59 0.57
C TRP A 7 -1.20 22.99 0.02
N GLN A 8 -1.03 23.14 -1.29
CA GLN A 8 -1.32 24.38 -2.01
C GLN A 8 -1.66 24.08 -3.47
N GLY A 9 -2.44 24.95 -4.10
CA GLY A 9 -2.90 24.76 -5.46
C GLY A 9 -3.59 25.99 -6.04
N ARG A 10 -4.25 25.79 -7.18
CA ARG A 10 -5.10 26.78 -7.83
C ARG A 10 -6.35 27.01 -6.98
N ASN A 11 -6.68 28.28 -6.73
CA ASN A 11 -7.96 28.66 -6.13
C ASN A 11 -8.81 29.36 -7.21
N ASP A 12 -10.01 28.83 -7.47
CA ASP A 12 -10.92 29.29 -8.51
C ASP A 12 -12.11 30.10 -7.99
N GLY A 13 -12.20 30.31 -6.67
CA GLY A 13 -13.31 31.01 -6.04
C GLY A 13 -13.70 30.40 -4.70
N GLU A 14 -14.75 30.96 -4.11
CA GLU A 14 -15.30 30.53 -2.82
C GLU A 14 -16.46 29.54 -3.00
N GLY A 15 -16.67 28.69 -1.99
CA GLY A 15 -17.79 27.75 -1.95
C GLY A 15 -17.47 26.34 -2.47
N GLU A 16 -18.37 25.41 -2.17
CA GLU A 16 -18.15 23.97 -2.38
C GLU A 16 -17.84 23.58 -3.84
N ALA A 17 -18.46 24.26 -4.81
CA ALA A 17 -18.28 24.00 -6.23
C ALA A 17 -16.85 24.29 -6.75
N HIS A 18 -16.05 25.03 -5.98
CA HIS A 18 -14.67 25.40 -6.33
C HIS A 18 -13.62 24.59 -5.56
N LEU A 19 -14.05 23.69 -4.65
CA LEU A 19 -13.13 22.97 -3.77
C LEU A 19 -12.20 22.03 -4.55
N ARG A 20 -10.93 22.07 -4.15
CA ARG A 20 -9.88 21.13 -4.55
C ARG A 20 -9.29 20.46 -3.31
N LEU A 21 -8.56 19.36 -3.50
CA LEU A 21 -8.03 18.57 -2.38
C LEU A 21 -7.22 19.40 -1.37
N HIS A 22 -6.35 20.31 -1.83
CA HIS A 22 -5.57 21.15 -0.92
C HIS A 22 -6.41 22.07 -0.02
N GLN A 23 -7.67 22.33 -0.36
CA GLN A 23 -8.58 23.15 0.46
C GLN A 23 -9.35 22.33 1.50
N VAL A 24 -9.36 21.00 1.39
CA VAL A 24 -10.13 20.12 2.29
C VAL A 24 -9.25 19.25 3.19
N VAL A 25 -8.01 18.97 2.78
CA VAL A 25 -7.04 18.23 3.62
C VAL A 25 -6.73 19.01 4.90
N ASN A 26 -6.70 18.32 6.05
CA ASN A 26 -6.41 18.86 7.38
C ASN A 26 -7.43 19.88 7.91
N THR A 27 -8.63 19.94 7.33
CA THR A 27 -9.67 20.89 7.79
C THR A 27 -10.67 20.29 8.79
N SER A 28 -10.82 18.97 8.81
CA SER A 28 -11.77 18.27 9.69
C SER A 28 -11.10 17.76 10.97
N GLN A 29 -11.80 17.88 12.10
CA GLN A 29 -11.44 17.21 13.37
C GLN A 29 -11.79 15.71 13.39
N HIS A 30 -12.65 15.28 12.45
CA HIS A 30 -13.09 13.89 12.28
C HIS A 30 -12.89 13.47 10.82
N PRO A 31 -11.64 13.20 10.39
CA PRO A 31 -11.33 12.77 9.03
C PRO A 31 -11.84 11.35 8.78
N SER A 32 -12.31 11.07 7.56
CA SER A 32 -12.69 9.72 7.14
C SER A 32 -11.50 8.95 6.58
N TYR A 33 -10.52 9.67 6.01
CA TYR A 33 -9.32 9.10 5.40
C TYR A 33 -8.06 9.76 5.94
N ALA A 34 -6.98 9.01 5.98
CA ALA A 34 -5.64 9.52 6.28
C ALA A 34 -4.69 9.24 5.13
N LEU A 35 -3.89 10.22 4.73
CA LEU A 35 -2.73 10.03 3.87
C LEU A 35 -1.50 9.81 4.76
N ILE A 36 -0.74 8.76 4.47
CA ILE A 36 0.52 8.45 5.15
C ILE A 36 1.59 8.28 4.08
N GLY A 37 2.67 9.05 4.12
CA GLY A 37 3.80 8.87 3.22
C GLY A 37 4.76 7.80 3.74
N PHE A 38 5.39 7.07 2.85
CA PHE A 38 6.51 6.18 3.15
C PHE A 38 7.65 6.45 2.16
N SER A 39 8.64 7.24 2.60
CA SER A 39 9.79 7.63 1.79
C SER A 39 10.91 6.62 1.97
N SER A 40 11.06 5.71 1.00
CA SER A 40 12.12 4.71 0.98
C SER A 40 12.47 4.29 -0.43
N ASP A 41 13.78 4.17 -0.66
CA ASP A 41 14.42 3.52 -1.81
C ASP A 41 15.23 2.28 -1.38
N GLU A 42 15.28 1.99 -0.08
CA GLU A 42 16.23 1.01 0.45
C GLU A 42 15.87 -0.40 -0.01
N GLY A 43 14.58 -0.77 -0.03
CA GLY A 43 14.15 -2.06 -0.55
C GLY A 43 14.32 -2.19 -2.06
N VAL A 44 14.13 -1.10 -2.80
CA VAL A 44 14.44 -1.03 -4.24
C VAL A 44 15.92 -1.27 -4.49
N LYS A 45 16.79 -0.56 -3.76
CA LYS A 45 18.25 -0.67 -3.83
C LYS A 45 18.71 -2.09 -3.47
N ARG A 46 18.22 -2.66 -2.37
CA ARG A 46 18.54 -4.05 -1.96
C ARG A 46 18.09 -5.09 -3.00
N ASN A 47 17.00 -4.82 -3.73
CA ASN A 47 16.51 -5.65 -4.84
C ASN A 47 17.15 -5.33 -6.20
N LYS A 48 18.21 -4.50 -6.25
CA LYS A 48 18.94 -4.12 -7.47
C LYS A 48 18.10 -3.34 -8.49
N GLY A 49 17.05 -2.66 -8.02
CA GLY A 49 16.25 -1.74 -8.82
C GLY A 49 16.92 -0.38 -9.00
N ARG A 50 16.25 0.52 -9.74
CA ARG A 50 16.65 1.93 -9.86
C ARG A 50 15.99 2.73 -8.75
N ILE A 51 16.80 3.42 -7.94
CA ILE A 51 16.32 4.32 -6.88
C ILE A 51 15.62 5.57 -7.44
N GLY A 52 14.88 6.27 -6.58
CA GLY A 52 14.14 7.50 -6.86
C GLY A 52 12.69 7.47 -6.38
N ALA A 53 12.22 6.32 -5.89
CA ALA A 53 10.89 6.18 -5.35
C ALA A 53 10.73 6.86 -3.98
N ALA A 54 11.82 7.11 -3.24
CA ALA A 54 11.75 7.80 -1.95
C ALA A 54 11.13 9.22 -2.05
N ASP A 55 11.24 9.89 -3.19
CA ASP A 55 10.67 11.22 -3.44
C ASP A 55 9.17 11.17 -3.80
N ALA A 56 8.66 9.98 -4.17
CA ALA A 56 7.31 9.80 -4.69
C ALA A 56 6.19 10.27 -3.75
N PRO A 57 6.23 10.07 -2.42
CA PRO A 57 5.13 10.47 -1.55
C PRO A 57 4.73 11.95 -1.71
N ASP A 58 5.71 12.87 -1.75
CA ASP A 58 5.43 14.29 -1.89
C ASP A 58 5.13 14.71 -3.33
N MET A 59 5.73 14.03 -4.32
CA MET A 59 5.37 14.23 -5.72
C MET A 59 3.91 13.85 -5.97
N ILE A 60 3.44 12.74 -5.40
CA ILE A 60 2.05 12.30 -5.47
C ILE A 60 1.15 13.33 -4.79
N ARG A 61 1.47 13.79 -3.57
CA ARG A 61 0.70 14.85 -2.90
C ARG A 61 0.59 16.12 -3.73
N ALA A 62 1.68 16.54 -4.39
CA ALA A 62 1.68 17.71 -5.26
C ALA A 62 0.72 17.56 -6.46
N GLN A 63 0.63 16.36 -7.04
CA GLN A 63 -0.34 16.06 -8.11
C GLN A 63 -1.77 16.03 -7.56
N LEU A 64 -1.99 15.43 -6.40
CA LEU A 64 -3.31 15.34 -5.77
C LEU A 64 -3.85 16.71 -5.35
N ALA A 65 -3.00 17.62 -4.88
CA ALA A 65 -3.39 18.92 -4.30
C ALA A 65 -4.37 19.74 -5.18
N ASN A 66 -4.22 19.66 -6.50
CA ASN A 66 -5.04 20.39 -7.46
C ASN A 66 -6.27 19.64 -7.95
N LEU A 67 -6.51 18.38 -7.55
CA LEU A 67 -7.69 17.65 -8.02
C LEU A 67 -8.98 18.27 -7.45
N PRO A 68 -10.05 18.41 -8.26
CA PRO A 68 -11.33 18.92 -7.81
C PRO A 68 -12.03 17.94 -6.85
N VAL A 69 -12.81 18.49 -5.93
CA VAL A 69 -13.62 17.73 -4.97
C VAL A 69 -15.08 17.81 -5.41
N HIS A 70 -15.62 16.67 -5.87
CA HIS A 70 -17.00 16.58 -6.33
C HIS A 70 -17.96 16.02 -5.28
N GLN A 71 -17.43 15.42 -4.21
CA GLN A 71 -18.19 14.80 -3.13
C GLN A 71 -17.55 15.20 -1.81
N SER A 72 -18.37 15.38 -0.77
CA SER A 72 -17.85 15.70 0.56
C SER A 72 -16.89 14.60 1.02
N ILE A 73 -15.66 15.00 1.35
CA ILE A 73 -14.58 14.12 1.77
C ILE A 73 -13.77 14.83 2.86
N SER A 74 -13.41 14.10 3.91
CA SER A 74 -12.55 14.60 4.98
C SER A 74 -11.27 13.78 5.04
N ILE A 75 -10.14 14.45 4.84
CA ILE A 75 -8.81 13.84 4.74
C ILE A 75 -7.89 14.52 5.74
N VAL A 76 -7.09 13.74 6.45
CA VAL A 76 -5.93 14.22 7.21
C VAL A 76 -4.65 13.71 6.55
N ASP A 77 -3.61 14.53 6.47
CA ASP A 77 -2.27 14.10 6.09
C ASP A 77 -1.42 13.93 7.35
N LEU A 78 -1.04 12.68 7.64
CA LEU A 78 -0.26 12.32 8.82
C LEU A 78 1.25 12.49 8.59
N GLY A 79 1.66 13.02 7.45
CA GLY A 79 3.06 13.23 7.09
C GLY A 79 3.69 11.97 6.52
N THR A 80 5.02 11.89 6.60
CA THR A 80 5.80 10.83 5.96
C THR A 80 6.69 10.11 6.98
N VAL A 81 6.66 8.78 6.96
CA VAL A 81 7.65 7.89 7.57
C VAL A 81 8.83 7.81 6.60
N VAL A 82 10.05 8.05 7.10
CA VAL A 82 11.27 8.11 6.28
C VAL A 82 12.17 6.94 6.66
N CYS A 83 12.61 6.18 5.66
CA CYS A 83 13.63 5.16 5.86
C CYS A 83 15.02 5.82 5.89
N ASP A 84 15.48 6.18 7.08
CA ASP A 84 16.81 6.75 7.27
C ASP A 84 17.89 5.66 7.42
N GLN A 85 19.11 5.97 6.99
CA GLN A 85 20.33 5.14 7.20
C GLN A 85 20.19 3.66 6.80
N GLY A 86 19.30 3.34 5.86
CA GLY A 86 19.05 1.97 5.41
C GLY A 86 18.29 1.10 6.40
N GLN A 87 17.63 1.68 7.43
CA GLN A 87 16.87 0.96 8.46
C GLN A 87 15.44 0.62 7.99
N LEU A 88 15.33 -0.14 6.90
CA LEU A 88 14.05 -0.45 6.25
C LEU A 88 13.05 -1.13 7.19
N GLU A 89 13.52 -2.11 7.96
CA GLU A 89 12.70 -2.89 8.88
C GLU A 89 12.10 -2.01 9.98
N GLN A 90 12.88 -1.06 10.49
CA GLN A 90 12.41 -0.08 11.47
C GLN A 90 11.38 0.85 10.84
N ALA A 91 11.66 1.39 9.65
CA ALA A 91 10.71 2.25 8.95
C ALA A 91 9.38 1.54 8.64
N GLN A 92 9.42 0.25 8.29
CA GLN A 92 8.21 -0.56 8.12
C GLN A 92 7.44 -0.75 9.43
N THR A 93 8.14 -0.89 10.56
CA THR A 93 7.53 -0.95 11.89
C THR A 93 6.86 0.38 12.23
N GLU A 94 7.54 1.51 12.01
CA GLU A 94 6.97 2.84 12.24
C GLU A 94 5.74 3.12 11.35
N LEU A 95 5.77 2.64 10.11
CA LEU A 95 4.61 2.69 9.22
C LEU A 95 3.46 1.82 9.75
N ALA A 96 3.74 0.59 10.19
CA ALA A 96 2.76 -0.31 10.76
C ALA A 96 2.06 0.33 11.98
N ASP A 97 2.84 0.92 12.90
CA ASP A 97 2.32 1.62 14.08
C ASP A 97 1.46 2.84 13.70
N CYS A 98 1.80 3.54 12.62
CA CYS A 98 0.99 4.64 12.10
C CYS A 98 -0.34 4.14 11.52
N VAL A 99 -0.31 3.07 10.73
CA VAL A 99 -1.49 2.44 10.12
C VAL A 99 -2.42 1.88 11.20
N GLU A 100 -1.90 1.14 12.17
CA GLU A 100 -2.70 0.58 13.27
C GLU A 100 -3.42 1.69 14.05
N ARG A 101 -2.69 2.71 14.50
CA ARG A 101 -3.28 3.85 15.24
C ARG A 101 -4.32 4.60 14.43
N THR A 102 -4.14 4.70 13.12
CA THR A 102 -5.12 5.33 12.22
C THR A 102 -6.42 4.52 12.17
N LEU A 103 -6.30 3.20 12.01
CA LEU A 103 -7.45 2.29 12.01
C LEU A 103 -8.18 2.27 13.36
N GLN A 104 -7.46 2.33 14.49
CA GLN A 104 -8.04 2.42 15.84
C GLN A 104 -8.91 3.68 16.03
N GLN A 105 -8.66 4.75 15.26
CA GLN A 105 -9.48 5.96 15.27
C GLN A 105 -10.70 5.88 14.33
N GLY A 106 -10.92 4.73 13.68
CA GLY A 106 -11.96 4.55 12.66
C GLY A 106 -11.65 5.26 11.33
N ILE A 107 -10.40 5.69 11.12
CA ILE A 107 -9.95 6.41 9.93
C ILE A 107 -9.36 5.40 8.94
N LYS A 108 -9.65 5.56 7.65
CA LYS A 108 -9.13 4.67 6.60
C LYS A 108 -7.77 5.17 6.08
N PRO A 109 -6.66 4.44 6.29
CA PRO A 109 -5.35 4.86 5.81
C PRO A 109 -5.19 4.61 4.31
N VAL A 110 -4.51 5.54 3.63
CA VAL A 110 -3.99 5.41 2.26
C VAL A 110 -2.51 5.74 2.32
N VAL A 111 -1.67 4.73 2.04
CA VAL A 111 -0.22 4.87 2.11
C VAL A 111 0.35 5.23 0.75
N LEU A 112 1.06 6.35 0.68
CA LEU A 112 1.78 6.83 -0.49
C LEU A 112 3.23 6.39 -0.34
N GLY A 113 3.59 5.30 -1.00
CA GLY A 113 4.92 4.70 -0.89
C GLY A 113 5.98 5.36 -1.78
N GLY A 114 7.20 4.85 -1.59
CA GLY A 114 8.23 4.77 -2.62
C GLY A 114 8.19 3.38 -3.27
N GLY A 115 9.19 2.54 -2.99
CA GLY A 115 9.19 1.17 -3.50
C GLY A 115 8.13 0.26 -2.87
N HIS A 116 7.92 -0.92 -3.47
CA HIS A 116 6.88 -1.87 -3.06
C HIS A 116 7.10 -2.48 -1.65
N GLU A 117 8.26 -2.27 -1.05
CA GLU A 117 8.53 -2.56 0.38
C GLU A 117 7.52 -1.88 1.33
N VAL A 118 6.83 -0.83 0.89
CA VAL A 118 5.71 -0.19 1.62
C VAL A 118 4.60 -1.18 1.98
N ALA A 119 4.41 -2.22 1.16
CA ALA A 119 3.31 -3.17 1.33
C ALA A 119 3.44 -3.97 2.63
N PHE A 120 4.65 -4.34 3.06
CA PHE A 120 4.81 -5.10 4.29
C PHE A 120 4.52 -4.28 5.55
N GLY A 121 4.93 -3.01 5.61
CA GLY A 121 4.57 -2.12 6.71
C GLY A 121 3.06 -1.84 6.75
N SER A 122 2.45 -1.65 5.58
CA SER A 122 1.00 -1.45 5.44
C SER A 122 0.20 -2.68 5.90
N PHE A 123 0.59 -3.86 5.45
CA PHE A 123 0.01 -5.14 5.87
C PHE A 123 0.18 -5.34 7.37
N SER A 124 1.38 -5.12 7.91
CA SER A 124 1.66 -5.35 9.34
C SER A 124 0.77 -4.49 10.25
N GLY A 125 0.56 -3.22 9.91
CA GLY A 125 -0.34 -2.35 10.68
C GLY A 125 -1.80 -2.79 10.64
N LEU A 126 -2.31 -3.18 9.45
CA LEU A 126 -3.65 -3.76 9.32
C LEU A 126 -3.77 -5.08 10.09
N PHE A 127 -2.76 -5.94 9.98
CA PHE A 127 -2.72 -7.24 10.64
C PHE A 127 -2.75 -7.12 12.15
N GLN A 128 -1.99 -6.18 12.72
CA GLN A 128 -2.03 -5.87 14.15
C GLN A 128 -3.42 -5.36 14.58
N TYR A 129 -3.99 -4.40 13.84
CA TYR A 129 -5.32 -3.87 14.12
C TYR A 129 -6.39 -4.97 14.13
N ILE A 130 -6.45 -5.79 13.08
CA ILE A 130 -7.43 -6.87 12.96
C ILE A 130 -7.26 -7.89 14.08
N ARG A 131 -6.04 -8.31 14.40
CA ARG A 131 -5.81 -9.26 15.50
C ARG A 131 -6.26 -8.70 16.85
N ASN A 132 -6.08 -7.41 17.09
CA ASN A 132 -6.41 -6.77 18.36
C ASN A 132 -7.90 -6.44 18.49
N ASN A 133 -8.61 -6.19 17.39
CA ASN A 133 -9.97 -5.64 17.41
C ASN A 133 -11.02 -6.54 16.73
N GLU A 134 -10.63 -7.33 15.74
CA GLU A 134 -11.51 -8.14 14.89
C GLU A 134 -10.91 -9.54 14.63
N PRO A 135 -10.64 -10.36 15.67
CA PRO A 135 -9.84 -11.60 15.55
C PRO A 135 -10.44 -12.69 14.64
N ASN A 136 -11.70 -12.55 14.23
CA ASN A 136 -12.37 -13.44 13.28
C ASN A 136 -12.43 -12.89 11.85
N ALA A 137 -12.00 -11.64 11.63
CA ALA A 137 -11.96 -11.05 10.31
C ALA A 137 -10.80 -11.62 9.50
N LYS A 138 -11.02 -11.74 8.19
CA LYS A 138 -10.01 -12.20 7.24
C LYS A 138 -9.39 -11.01 6.54
N ILE A 139 -8.10 -11.12 6.22
CA ILE A 139 -7.38 -10.11 5.44
C ILE A 139 -7.20 -10.63 4.03
N GLY A 140 -7.83 -9.96 3.07
CA GLY A 140 -7.61 -10.17 1.63
C GLY A 140 -6.61 -9.15 1.08
N ILE A 141 -5.58 -9.62 0.37
CA ILE A 141 -4.58 -8.78 -0.29
C ILE A 141 -4.78 -8.87 -1.80
N ILE A 142 -5.05 -7.74 -2.44
CA ILE A 142 -5.11 -7.63 -3.90
C ILE A 142 -3.94 -6.77 -4.36
N ASN A 143 -3.00 -7.39 -5.07
CA ASN A 143 -1.84 -6.74 -5.65
C ASN A 143 -2.03 -6.54 -7.15
N PHE A 144 -1.82 -5.33 -7.65
CA PHE A 144 -1.79 -5.05 -9.09
C PHE A 144 -0.34 -4.83 -9.52
N ASP A 145 0.31 -5.89 -9.99
CA ASP A 145 1.74 -5.85 -10.32
C ASP A 145 2.10 -6.89 -11.39
N ALA A 146 3.14 -6.56 -12.16
CA ALA A 146 3.82 -7.50 -13.04
C ALA A 146 4.61 -8.57 -12.26
N HIS A 147 4.96 -8.32 -11.01
CA HIS A 147 5.73 -9.21 -10.14
C HIS A 147 4.89 -9.76 -8.99
N PHE A 148 5.19 -10.98 -8.55
CA PHE A 148 4.57 -11.53 -7.35
C PHE A 148 5.05 -10.86 -6.06
N ASP A 149 6.29 -10.40 -6.04
CA ASP A 149 6.95 -9.89 -4.82
C ASP A 149 6.89 -10.86 -3.62
N LEU A 150 7.04 -12.15 -3.96
CA LEU A 150 7.14 -13.30 -3.07
C LEU A 150 8.58 -13.83 -2.94
N ARG A 151 9.61 -12.99 -3.15
CA ARG A 151 11.01 -13.45 -3.14
C ARG A 151 11.44 -13.85 -1.74
N GLU A 152 12.20 -14.94 -1.65
CA GLU A 152 13.03 -15.25 -0.49
C GLU A 152 14.38 -14.55 -0.65
N ALA A 153 14.82 -13.85 0.40
CA ALA A 153 16.06 -13.10 0.43
C ALA A 153 16.63 -13.06 1.86
N GLU A 154 17.94 -12.82 1.98
CA GLU A 154 18.63 -12.71 3.28
C GLU A 154 18.21 -11.46 4.08
N GLN A 155 17.68 -10.44 3.40
CA GLN A 155 17.22 -9.18 3.99
C GLN A 155 15.93 -8.73 3.33
N VAL A 156 15.17 -7.85 3.99
CA VAL A 156 13.93 -7.30 3.42
C VAL A 156 14.26 -6.43 2.22
N THR A 157 13.47 -6.56 1.15
CA THR A 157 13.62 -5.79 -0.09
C THR A 157 12.25 -5.36 -0.64
N SER A 158 12.24 -4.64 -1.77
CA SER A 158 11.03 -4.35 -2.54
C SER A 158 10.32 -5.59 -3.08
N GLY A 159 11.04 -6.71 -3.25
CA GLY A 159 10.49 -7.94 -3.81
C GLY A 159 10.14 -9.03 -2.79
N THR A 160 10.26 -8.76 -1.49
CA THR A 160 9.91 -9.70 -0.40
C THR A 160 8.59 -9.42 0.36
N PRO A 161 7.85 -8.30 0.15
CA PRO A 161 6.83 -7.88 1.12
C PRO A 161 5.71 -8.90 1.33
N PHE A 162 5.25 -9.58 0.29
CA PHE A 162 4.14 -10.53 0.42
C PHE A 162 4.57 -11.89 0.96
N LEU A 163 5.83 -12.30 0.74
CA LEU A 163 6.36 -13.49 1.42
C LEU A 163 6.53 -13.22 2.92
N ASN A 164 6.96 -12.01 3.29
CA ASN A 164 7.04 -11.61 4.70
C ASN A 164 5.64 -11.54 5.33
N ALA A 165 4.63 -11.05 4.61
CA ALA A 165 3.24 -11.08 5.06
C ALA A 165 2.73 -12.51 5.29
N ALA A 166 3.00 -13.44 4.35
CA ALA A 166 2.66 -14.85 4.51
C ALA A 166 3.33 -15.49 5.73
N LYS A 167 4.63 -15.22 5.94
CA LYS A 167 5.38 -15.69 7.12
C LYS A 167 4.79 -15.12 8.42
N LEU A 168 4.40 -13.85 8.45
CA LEU A 168 3.75 -13.23 9.61
C LEU A 168 2.38 -13.84 9.91
N SER A 169 1.57 -14.10 8.86
CA SER A 169 0.29 -14.81 9.00
C SER A 169 0.50 -16.22 9.59
N GLU A 170 1.45 -16.99 9.04
CA GLU A 170 1.77 -18.35 9.50
C GLU A 170 2.21 -18.36 10.97
N GLN A 171 3.09 -17.44 11.38
CA GLN A 171 3.56 -17.29 12.77
C GLN A 171 2.42 -17.11 13.78
N HIS A 172 1.30 -16.56 13.32
CA HIS A 172 0.11 -16.29 14.14
C HIS A 172 -1.09 -17.17 13.78
N GLN A 173 -0.88 -18.25 13.01
CA GLN A 173 -1.92 -19.20 12.62
C GLN A 173 -3.12 -18.52 11.93
N GLN A 174 -2.83 -17.52 11.10
CA GLN A 174 -3.81 -16.82 10.27
C GLN A 174 -3.67 -17.27 8.83
N ASP A 175 -4.80 -17.32 8.11
CA ASP A 175 -4.79 -17.59 6.68
C ASP A 175 -4.13 -16.44 5.90
N PHE A 176 -3.46 -16.77 4.80
CA PHE A 176 -2.87 -15.80 3.88
C PHE A 176 -3.67 -15.81 2.57
N HIS A 177 -4.50 -14.77 2.36
CA HIS A 177 -5.31 -14.61 1.14
C HIS A 177 -4.69 -13.54 0.25
N TYR A 178 -4.08 -13.98 -0.85
CA TYR A 178 -3.36 -13.09 -1.78
C TYR A 178 -3.75 -13.35 -3.22
N LEU A 179 -4.07 -12.27 -3.94
CA LEU A 179 -4.36 -12.24 -5.36
C LEU A 179 -3.43 -11.26 -6.08
N CYS A 180 -2.60 -11.75 -7.00
CA CYS A 180 -1.80 -10.90 -7.89
C CYS A 180 -2.45 -10.76 -9.27
N ILE A 181 -2.81 -9.53 -9.65
CA ILE A 181 -3.48 -9.18 -10.90
C ILE A 181 -2.47 -8.52 -11.83
N GLY A 182 -2.27 -9.10 -13.00
CA GLY A 182 -1.37 -8.59 -14.02
C GLY A 182 0.02 -9.21 -14.01
N VAL A 183 0.19 -10.37 -13.36
CA VAL A 183 1.51 -11.00 -13.23
C VAL A 183 2.08 -11.35 -14.61
N ALA A 184 3.32 -10.91 -14.85
CA ALA A 184 4.01 -11.11 -16.11
C ALA A 184 4.93 -12.33 -16.02
N LYS A 185 4.66 -13.37 -16.83
CA LYS A 185 5.43 -14.62 -16.79
C LYS A 185 6.92 -14.41 -17.10
N HIS A 186 7.25 -13.42 -17.92
CA HIS A 186 8.64 -13.10 -18.28
C HIS A 186 9.40 -12.35 -17.17
N SER A 187 8.69 -11.76 -16.20
CA SER A 187 9.27 -10.99 -15.09
C SER A 187 9.44 -11.82 -13.81
N ASN A 188 8.92 -13.05 -13.79
CA ASN A 188 8.93 -13.93 -12.62
C ASN A 188 9.60 -15.27 -13.00
N THR A 189 10.63 -15.66 -12.25
CA THR A 189 11.25 -16.99 -12.40
C THR A 189 10.28 -18.09 -11.93
N LYS A 190 10.53 -19.34 -12.35
CA LYS A 190 9.68 -20.49 -12.02
C LYS A 190 9.45 -20.64 -10.50
N VAL A 191 10.48 -20.40 -9.69
CA VAL A 191 10.39 -20.50 -8.22
C VAL A 191 9.36 -19.53 -7.61
N LEU A 192 9.10 -18.38 -8.24
CA LEU A 192 8.08 -17.44 -7.75
C LEU A 192 6.66 -17.96 -8.01
N PHE A 193 6.43 -18.62 -9.15
CA PHE A 193 5.16 -19.32 -9.42
C PHE A 193 4.99 -20.50 -8.45
N GLU A 194 6.02 -21.33 -8.26
CA GLU A 194 5.98 -22.45 -7.31
C GLU A 194 5.75 -21.97 -5.86
N THR A 195 6.28 -20.80 -5.50
CA THR A 195 6.03 -20.17 -4.19
C THR A 195 4.60 -19.67 -4.08
N ALA A 196 4.06 -19.01 -5.11
CA ALA A 196 2.66 -18.60 -5.15
C ALA A 196 1.72 -19.81 -5.00
N ASP A 197 1.95 -20.86 -5.78
CA ASP A 197 1.14 -22.10 -5.74
C ASP A 197 1.24 -22.77 -4.35
N ARG A 198 2.45 -22.85 -3.75
CA ARG A 198 2.65 -23.42 -2.41
C ARG A 198 1.92 -22.62 -1.31
N LEU A 199 1.83 -21.31 -1.46
CA LEU A 199 1.10 -20.42 -0.55
C LEU A 199 -0.40 -20.34 -0.88
N ASN A 200 -0.89 -21.14 -1.83
CA ASN A 200 -2.27 -21.09 -2.34
C ASN A 200 -2.69 -19.69 -2.79
N CYS A 201 -1.76 -18.93 -3.36
CA CYS A 201 -2.02 -17.61 -3.93
C CYS A 201 -2.83 -17.73 -5.22
N GLU A 202 -3.74 -16.78 -5.42
CA GLU A 202 -4.40 -16.60 -6.71
C GLU A 202 -3.62 -15.61 -7.56
N TYR A 203 -3.66 -15.78 -8.88
CA TYR A 203 -3.13 -14.79 -9.80
C TYR A 203 -3.82 -14.78 -11.15
N ILE A 204 -3.67 -13.66 -11.84
CA ILE A 204 -4.19 -13.39 -13.18
C ILE A 204 -3.03 -12.84 -14.00
N TYR A 205 -2.71 -13.49 -15.11
CA TYR A 205 -1.63 -13.06 -15.98
C TYR A 205 -1.94 -11.72 -16.65
N ASP A 206 -0.90 -10.95 -16.97
CA ASP A 206 -0.98 -9.73 -17.78
C ASP A 206 -1.81 -9.90 -19.07
N GLN A 207 -1.57 -10.98 -19.81
CA GLN A 207 -2.26 -11.30 -21.07
C GLN A 207 -3.74 -11.64 -20.89
N GLN A 208 -4.19 -11.93 -19.67
CA GLN A 208 -5.59 -12.25 -19.37
C GLN A 208 -6.42 -11.00 -19.01
N LEU A 209 -5.78 -9.83 -18.87
CA LEU A 209 -6.44 -8.56 -18.56
C LEU A 209 -6.98 -7.89 -19.81
N HIS A 210 -8.06 -8.45 -20.35
CA HIS A 210 -8.77 -7.88 -21.49
C HIS A 210 -10.29 -8.02 -21.33
N LEU A 211 -11.05 -7.17 -22.03
CA LEU A 211 -12.51 -7.06 -21.90
C LEU A 211 -13.23 -8.40 -22.08
N LEU A 212 -12.77 -9.25 -22.99
CA LEU A 212 -13.38 -10.58 -23.23
C LEU A 212 -13.27 -11.54 -22.04
N ASN A 213 -12.47 -11.23 -21.02
CA ASN A 213 -12.25 -12.08 -19.85
C ASN A 213 -12.90 -11.50 -18.57
N ILE A 214 -13.64 -10.39 -18.66
CA ILE A 214 -14.09 -9.63 -17.47
C ILE A 214 -14.94 -10.47 -16.50
N ASP A 215 -15.78 -11.38 -17.00
CA ASP A 215 -16.59 -12.26 -16.17
C ASP A 215 -15.74 -13.25 -15.36
N HIS A 216 -14.65 -13.74 -15.94
CA HIS A 216 -13.69 -14.59 -15.24
C HIS A 216 -12.91 -13.79 -14.19
N LEU A 217 -12.50 -12.56 -14.51
CA LEU A 217 -11.84 -11.65 -13.58
C LEU A 217 -12.73 -11.36 -12.36
N ASN A 218 -14.01 -11.04 -12.60
CA ASN A 218 -14.98 -10.75 -11.54
C ASN A 218 -15.19 -11.95 -10.60
N LYS A 219 -15.24 -13.18 -11.13
CA LYS A 219 -15.36 -14.39 -10.30
C LYS A 219 -14.19 -14.56 -9.34
N LYS A 220 -12.96 -14.25 -9.75
CA LYS A 220 -11.78 -14.34 -8.88
C LYS A 220 -11.80 -13.31 -7.74
N LEU A 221 -12.41 -12.14 -7.95
CA LEU A 221 -12.52 -11.11 -6.91
C LEU A 221 -13.52 -11.46 -5.81
N THR A 222 -14.54 -12.28 -6.09
CA THR A 222 -15.56 -12.70 -5.11
C THR A 222 -15.13 -13.82 -4.15
N VAL A 223 -13.93 -14.37 -4.29
CA VAL A 223 -13.44 -15.55 -3.54
C VAL A 223 -12.45 -15.18 -2.43
N LEU A 224 -12.01 -13.91 -2.38
CA LEU A 224 -11.20 -13.34 -1.29
C LEU A 224 -12.08 -12.88 -0.12
#